data_AF-A0A2K8KSV4-F1
#
_entry.id   AF-A0A2K8KSV4-F1
#
_cell.length_a   1.000
_cell.length_b   1.000
_cell.length_c   1.000
_cell.angle_alpha   90.00
_cell.angle_beta   90.00
_cell.angle_gamma   90.00
#
_symmetry.space_group_name_H-M   'P 1'
#
loop_
_entity.id
_entity.type
_entity.pdbx_description
1 polymer ?
#
loop_
_entity_poly.entity_id
_entity_poly.type
_entity_poly.pdbx_seq_one_letter_code
_entity_poly.pdbx_strand_id
1 'polypeptide(L)'
;MTLIGADTKYLVVGLGLTGLSCVRYLAARGKWVAVTDSRTNPPNLAEVKTQFPDMDVQVGGFDIEQFEQADVLVMSPGVALHTPAVQAAIKAGARVTSDIELFLSEFTGQVVAITGSNAKSTVTQWLGEAIQRSGRSVLIGGNIGQPVLDVADQMFDVAVLELSSFQLELLPSVGADIATILNVSEDHMDRYDSMARYQQAKQRIYFGAKQALFNRQDLLTQPLVAPNVKVASFALTRPDLKQYGLLETPSGTCLALGLNALLPTSVLALPGRHNIANALAVLALADAVQNPREHTLAALRNFSGLPHRCQLIRELAGVRYFNDSKATNVGSTLAALTGLAQADRKAIVLLLGGQAKGQELGPLAPAIAAHCKAVFVYGEDQSRFTDVAPQATYVESMFDALAQAKAIVQAGDVLLLSPACASFDQFTNFEQRGRQFVTWVEALA
;
A
#
# COMPACT_ATOMS: atom_id res chain seq x y z
N MET A 1 48.74 -9.73 11.29
CA MET A 1 48.23 -8.48 11.89
C MET A 1 46.81 -8.29 11.40
N THR A 2 45.87 -8.87 12.14
CA THR A 2 44.43 -8.72 11.90
C THR A 2 44.06 -7.36 12.47
N LEU A 3 43.78 -6.38 11.61
CA LEU A 3 43.18 -5.11 12.03
C LEU A 3 41.84 -5.45 12.70
N ILE A 4 41.75 -5.22 14.00
CA ILE A 4 40.50 -5.22 14.75
C ILE A 4 39.70 -4.04 14.18
N GLY A 5 38.84 -4.30 13.21
CA GLY A 5 37.78 -3.34 12.89
C GLY A 5 36.91 -3.24 14.13
N ALA A 6 36.67 -2.02 14.62
CA ALA A 6 35.68 -1.82 15.66
C ALA A 6 34.36 -2.43 15.19
N ASP A 7 33.78 -3.36 15.98
CA ASP A 7 32.51 -3.99 15.65
C ASP A 7 31.44 -2.90 15.57
N THR A 8 30.98 -2.62 14.35
CA THR A 8 29.93 -1.62 14.09
C THR A 8 28.70 -1.96 14.91
N LYS A 9 28.23 -0.99 15.71
CA LYS A 9 27.06 -1.13 16.59
C LYS A 9 25.78 -0.77 15.86
N TYR A 10 24.93 -1.76 15.65
CA TYR A 10 23.60 -1.57 15.05
C TYR A 10 22.55 -1.44 16.15
N LEU A 11 21.75 -0.37 16.08
CA LEU A 11 20.57 -0.20 16.92
C LEU A 11 19.31 -0.34 16.05
N VAL A 12 18.52 -1.38 16.29
CA VAL A 12 17.22 -1.57 15.64
C VAL A 12 16.18 -0.77 16.41
N VAL A 13 15.60 0.24 15.76
CA VAL A 13 14.68 1.20 16.36
C VAL A 13 13.25 0.86 15.96
N GLY A 14 12.49 0.32 16.92
CA GLY A 14 11.15 -0.21 16.74
C GLY A 14 11.18 -1.69 16.35
N LEU A 15 10.54 -2.52 17.15
CA LEU A 15 10.46 -3.96 16.93
C LEU A 15 9.33 -4.31 15.93
N GLY A 16 8.34 -5.12 16.32
CA GLY A 16 7.36 -5.65 15.38
C GLY A 16 7.96 -6.70 14.44
N LEU A 17 7.27 -6.99 13.33
CA LEU A 17 7.71 -7.99 12.36
C LEU A 17 8.98 -7.55 11.61
N THR A 18 9.00 -6.32 11.09
CA THR A 18 10.16 -5.77 10.38
C THR A 18 11.38 -5.65 11.29
N GLY A 19 11.23 -5.13 12.53
CA GLY A 19 12.36 -5.01 13.46
C GLY A 19 12.95 -6.37 13.84
N LEU A 20 12.10 -7.37 14.09
CA LEU A 20 12.56 -8.75 14.33
C LEU A 20 13.35 -9.30 13.12
N SER A 21 12.87 -9.03 11.91
CA SER A 21 13.56 -9.43 10.68
C SER A 21 14.95 -8.78 10.57
N CYS A 22 15.07 -7.49 10.87
CA CYS A 22 16.37 -6.79 10.94
C CYS A 22 17.31 -7.42 11.97
N VAL A 23 16.80 -7.72 13.18
CA VAL A 23 17.58 -8.38 14.23
C VAL A 23 18.15 -9.70 13.75
N ARG A 24 17.29 -10.58 13.19
CA ARG A 24 17.70 -11.89 12.67
C ARG A 24 18.74 -11.77 11.58
N TYR A 25 18.48 -10.89 10.61
CA TYR A 25 19.35 -10.65 9.48
C TYR A 25 20.76 -10.21 9.88
N LEU A 26 20.84 -9.25 10.79
CA LEU A 26 22.12 -8.70 11.28
C LEU A 26 22.85 -9.69 12.19
N ALA A 27 22.13 -10.36 13.09
CA ALA A 27 22.70 -11.37 13.98
C ALA A 27 23.27 -12.56 13.18
N ALA A 28 22.57 -13.02 12.14
CA ALA A 28 23.05 -14.08 11.24
C ALA A 28 24.33 -13.69 10.50
N ARG A 29 24.59 -12.39 10.32
CA ARG A 29 25.82 -11.82 9.72
C ARG A 29 26.88 -11.47 10.77
N GLY A 30 26.72 -11.93 12.01
CA GLY A 30 27.67 -11.74 13.11
C GLY A 30 27.84 -10.28 13.53
N LYS A 31 26.83 -9.43 13.30
CA LYS A 31 26.88 -8.01 13.69
C LYS A 31 26.52 -7.85 15.18
N TRP A 32 27.06 -6.82 15.82
CA TRP A 32 26.61 -6.41 17.14
C TRP A 32 25.30 -5.64 17.00
N VAL A 33 24.23 -6.16 17.63
CA VAL A 33 22.88 -5.63 17.50
C VAL A 33 22.31 -5.35 18.88
N ALA A 34 21.67 -4.20 19.04
CA ALA A 34 20.79 -3.86 20.14
C ALA A 34 19.41 -3.46 19.61
N VAL A 35 18.40 -3.51 20.46
CA VAL A 35 17.01 -3.17 20.11
C VAL A 35 16.47 -2.12 21.07
N THR A 36 15.72 -1.17 20.52
CA THR A 36 14.97 -0.19 21.31
C THR A 36 13.56 -0.03 20.77
N ASP A 37 12.56 0.10 21.65
CA ASP A 37 11.16 0.35 21.28
C ASP A 37 10.49 1.30 22.28
N SER A 38 9.71 2.26 21.76
CA SER A 38 9.00 3.21 22.61
C SER A 38 7.88 2.57 23.45
N ARG A 39 7.35 1.41 23.02
CA ARG A 39 6.32 0.68 23.75
C ARG A 39 6.95 -0.15 24.85
N THR A 40 6.26 -0.30 25.97
CA THR A 40 6.69 -1.17 27.08
C THR A 40 6.60 -2.66 26.74
N ASN A 41 5.63 -3.04 25.89
CA ASN A 41 5.43 -4.41 25.42
C ASN A 41 5.23 -4.44 23.89
N PRO A 42 6.28 -4.25 23.10
CA PRO A 42 6.17 -4.30 21.65
C PRO A 42 5.94 -5.74 21.15
N PRO A 43 5.29 -5.93 20.00
CA PRO A 43 5.13 -7.24 19.39
C PRO A 43 6.50 -7.91 19.16
N ASN A 44 6.56 -9.21 19.38
CA ASN A 44 7.75 -10.07 19.25
C ASN A 44 8.87 -9.87 20.29
N LEU A 45 8.63 -9.12 21.37
CA LEU A 45 9.63 -8.94 22.44
C LEU A 45 10.07 -10.28 23.06
N ALA A 46 9.11 -11.15 23.39
CA ALA A 46 9.40 -12.45 24.00
C ALA A 46 10.23 -13.35 23.06
N GLU A 47 9.97 -13.26 21.76
CA GLU A 47 10.69 -14.01 20.75
C GLU A 47 12.15 -13.56 20.64
N VAL A 48 12.39 -12.25 20.63
CA VAL A 48 13.75 -11.69 20.66
C VAL A 48 14.50 -12.15 21.91
N LYS A 49 13.90 -12.03 23.10
CA LYS A 49 14.54 -12.43 24.36
C LYS A 49 14.83 -13.94 24.42
N THR A 50 14.04 -14.76 23.74
CA THR A 50 14.25 -16.21 23.68
C THR A 50 15.33 -16.59 22.68
N GLN A 51 15.33 -15.98 21.49
CA GLN A 51 16.29 -16.30 20.42
C GLN A 51 17.67 -15.64 20.64
N PHE A 52 17.70 -14.49 21.31
CA PHE A 52 18.90 -13.69 21.54
C PHE A 52 18.95 -13.23 23.01
N PRO A 53 19.18 -14.15 23.98
CA PRO A 53 19.10 -13.85 25.41
C PRO A 53 20.12 -12.81 25.89
N ASP A 54 21.26 -12.71 25.21
CA ASP A 54 22.35 -11.79 25.56
C ASP A 54 22.25 -10.43 24.84
N MET A 55 21.23 -10.24 23.98
CA MET A 55 21.05 -8.98 23.25
C MET A 55 20.49 -7.90 24.16
N ASP A 56 21.07 -6.70 24.07
CA ASP A 56 20.54 -5.53 24.76
C ASP A 56 19.20 -5.10 24.13
N VAL A 57 18.14 -5.10 24.93
CA VAL A 57 16.77 -4.77 24.51
C VAL A 57 16.16 -3.80 25.50
N GLN A 58 16.01 -2.55 25.06
CA GLN A 58 15.37 -1.48 25.82
C GLN A 58 13.95 -1.23 25.34
N VAL A 59 13.00 -1.05 26.27
CA VAL A 59 11.58 -0.82 25.98
C VAL A 59 11.01 0.29 26.85
N GLY A 60 9.93 0.91 26.41
CA GLY A 60 9.20 1.91 27.18
C GLY A 60 9.70 3.34 27.02
N GLY A 61 10.45 3.62 25.96
CA GLY A 61 10.95 4.96 25.64
C GLY A 61 12.17 4.92 24.75
N PHE A 62 12.69 6.09 24.38
CA PHE A 62 13.95 6.22 23.66
C PHE A 62 14.96 6.94 24.55
N ASP A 63 16.03 6.24 24.92
CA ASP A 63 17.15 6.79 25.66
C ASP A 63 18.17 7.40 24.70
N ILE A 64 18.45 8.68 24.88
CA ILE A 64 19.36 9.43 24.01
C ILE A 64 20.77 8.86 24.08
N GLU A 65 21.24 8.45 25.25
CA GLU A 65 22.61 7.94 25.41
C GLU A 65 22.83 6.64 24.64
N GLN A 66 21.82 5.75 24.60
CA GLN A 66 21.87 4.53 23.80
C GLN A 66 21.96 4.84 22.29
N PHE A 67 21.18 5.82 21.84
CA PHE A 67 21.16 6.25 20.44
C PHE A 67 22.48 6.88 20.01
N GLU A 68 23.10 7.71 20.85
CA GLU A 68 24.39 8.36 20.55
C GLU A 68 25.56 7.37 20.46
N GLN A 69 25.45 6.19 21.08
CA GLN A 69 26.45 5.13 21.01
C GLN A 69 26.35 4.23 19.78
N ALA A 70 25.29 4.36 18.98
CA ALA A 70 25.08 3.53 17.80
C ALA A 70 25.82 4.08 16.58
N ASP A 71 26.51 3.20 15.84
CA ASP A 71 27.13 3.58 14.56
C ASP A 71 26.09 3.57 13.42
N VAL A 72 25.10 2.67 13.52
CA VAL A 72 24.05 2.50 12.52
C VAL A 72 22.68 2.37 13.19
N LEU A 73 21.74 3.24 12.82
CA LEU A 73 20.33 3.14 13.21
C LEU A 73 19.54 2.42 12.12
N VAL A 74 18.98 1.25 12.44
CA VAL A 74 18.07 0.52 11.55
C VAL A 74 16.64 0.88 11.95
N MET A 75 16.06 1.81 11.19
CA MET A 75 14.81 2.46 11.55
C MET A 75 13.60 1.67 11.05
N SER A 76 12.64 1.40 11.94
CA SER A 76 11.29 1.04 11.54
C SER A 76 10.59 2.24 10.90
N PRO A 77 9.80 2.07 9.83
CA PRO A 77 9.09 3.18 9.17
C PRO A 77 8.08 3.89 10.09
N GLY A 78 7.63 3.22 11.15
CA GLY A 78 6.73 3.80 12.15
C GLY A 78 7.38 4.88 13.01
N VAL A 79 8.71 4.93 13.11
CA VAL A 79 9.43 5.92 13.91
C VAL A 79 9.84 7.09 13.04
N ALA A 80 9.51 8.31 13.47
CA ALA A 80 9.79 9.50 12.70
C ALA A 80 11.26 9.91 12.80
N LEU A 81 11.86 10.34 11.68
CA LEU A 81 13.25 10.80 11.66
C LEU A 81 13.50 12.00 12.58
N HIS A 82 12.49 12.85 12.79
CA HIS A 82 12.59 14.03 13.66
C HIS A 82 12.52 13.70 15.17
N THR A 83 12.42 12.42 15.54
CA THR A 83 12.46 11.99 16.95
C THR A 83 13.75 12.50 17.60
N PRO A 84 13.71 13.14 18.79
CA PRO A 84 14.89 13.74 19.41
C PRO A 84 16.10 12.81 19.55
N ALA A 85 15.88 11.56 19.98
CA ALA A 85 16.95 10.56 20.11
C ALA A 85 17.58 10.17 18.75
N VAL A 86 16.77 10.07 17.68
CA VAL A 86 17.27 9.82 16.32
C VAL A 86 18.13 10.99 15.82
N GLN A 87 17.68 12.23 16.06
CA GLN A 87 18.45 13.42 15.70
C GLN A 87 19.77 13.53 16.47
N ALA A 88 19.79 13.14 17.75
CA ALA A 88 20.99 13.09 18.57
C ALA A 88 22.02 12.09 17.99
N ALA A 89 21.60 10.87 17.65
CA ALA A 89 22.45 9.88 17.00
C ALA A 89 23.02 10.36 15.65
N ILE A 90 22.18 10.95 14.80
CA ILE A 90 22.63 11.51 13.51
C ILE A 90 23.69 12.59 13.73
N LYS A 91 23.48 13.47 14.72
CA LYS A 91 24.45 14.51 15.10
C LYS A 91 25.75 13.91 15.66
N ALA A 92 25.67 12.78 16.34
CA ALA A 92 26.83 12.01 16.81
C ALA A 92 27.55 11.23 15.68
N GLY A 93 26.99 11.20 14.46
CA GLY A 93 27.61 10.58 13.28
C GLY A 93 26.99 9.25 12.87
N ALA A 94 25.91 8.80 13.51
CA ALA A 94 25.25 7.55 13.18
C ALA A 94 24.67 7.56 11.76
N ARG A 95 24.88 6.47 11.02
CA ARG A 95 24.23 6.26 9.73
C ARG A 95 22.82 5.74 9.93
N VAL A 96 21.82 6.41 9.34
CA VAL A 96 20.45 5.88 9.32
C VAL A 96 20.27 4.94 8.14
N THR A 97 19.59 3.82 8.38
CA THR A 97 19.22 2.83 7.37
C THR A 97 17.86 2.20 7.66
N SER A 98 17.40 1.30 6.79
CA SER A 98 16.12 0.58 6.93
C SER A 98 16.26 -0.86 6.45
N ASP A 99 15.25 -1.68 6.72
CA ASP A 99 15.14 -3.05 6.19
C ASP A 99 15.26 -3.09 4.66
N ILE A 100 14.59 -2.13 3.99
CA ILE A 100 14.62 -2.04 2.52
C ILE A 100 16.00 -1.66 2.01
N GLU A 101 16.70 -0.73 2.65
CA GLU A 101 18.06 -0.34 2.21
C GLU A 101 19.05 -1.50 2.40
N LEU A 102 18.98 -2.18 3.54
CA LEU A 102 19.81 -3.36 3.81
C LEU A 102 19.58 -4.43 2.73
N PHE A 103 18.32 -4.73 2.42
CA PHE A 103 17.96 -5.67 1.35
C PHE A 103 18.49 -5.24 -0.02
N LEU A 104 18.22 -4.00 -0.44
CA LEU A 104 18.61 -3.48 -1.75
C LEU A 104 20.14 -3.40 -1.91
N SER A 105 20.90 -3.27 -0.82
CA SER A 105 22.35 -3.22 -0.87
C SER A 105 23.01 -4.55 -1.25
N GLU A 106 22.32 -5.68 -1.02
CA GLU A 106 22.79 -7.03 -1.35
C GLU A 106 22.03 -7.66 -2.53
N PHE A 107 20.86 -7.13 -2.89
CA PHE A 107 20.03 -7.67 -3.97
C PHE A 107 20.64 -7.42 -5.37
N THR A 108 20.74 -8.49 -6.17
CA THR A 108 21.37 -8.45 -7.50
C THR A 108 20.41 -8.61 -8.68
N GLY A 109 19.15 -8.98 -8.41
CA GLY A 109 18.10 -9.10 -9.44
C GLY A 109 17.54 -7.75 -9.88
N GLN A 110 16.50 -7.77 -10.72
CA GLN A 110 15.83 -6.53 -11.15
C GLN A 110 14.90 -6.00 -10.06
N VAL A 111 14.88 -4.68 -9.85
CA VAL A 111 14.02 -4.05 -8.84
C VAL A 111 12.90 -3.25 -9.49
N VAL A 112 11.66 -3.56 -9.12
CA VAL A 112 10.46 -2.77 -9.42
C VAL A 112 9.96 -2.12 -8.16
N ALA A 113 9.95 -0.80 -8.10
CA ALA A 113 9.49 -0.04 -6.93
C ALA A 113 8.13 0.64 -7.21
N ILE A 114 7.13 0.36 -6.37
CA ILE A 114 5.76 0.86 -6.56
C ILE A 114 5.33 1.65 -5.33
N THR A 115 4.92 2.90 -5.52
CA THR A 115 4.23 3.69 -4.49
C THR A 115 2.99 4.40 -5.06
N GLY A 116 2.27 5.08 -4.19
CA GLY A 116 1.05 5.80 -4.46
C GLY A 116 0.22 6.00 -3.18
N SER A 117 -0.81 6.81 -3.21
CA SER A 117 -1.80 6.83 -2.13
C SER A 117 -2.60 5.53 -2.15
N ASN A 118 -3.11 5.17 -3.33
CA ASN A 118 -3.99 4.01 -3.50
C ASN A 118 -3.44 2.97 -4.50
N ALA A 119 -4.04 1.79 -4.50
CA ALA A 119 -3.78 0.67 -5.42
C ALA A 119 -2.37 0.03 -5.41
N LYS A 120 -1.43 0.51 -4.58
CA LYS A 120 -0.08 -0.05 -4.43
C LYS A 120 -0.07 -1.58 -4.38
N SER A 121 -0.72 -2.17 -3.39
CA SER A 121 -0.68 -3.62 -3.19
C SER A 121 -1.32 -4.38 -4.33
N THR A 122 -2.39 -3.84 -4.92
CA THR A 122 -3.04 -4.44 -6.09
C THR A 122 -2.06 -4.51 -7.25
N VAL A 123 -1.38 -3.42 -7.59
CA VAL A 123 -0.40 -3.39 -8.69
C VAL A 123 0.82 -4.26 -8.37
N THR A 124 1.35 -4.20 -7.14
CA THR A 124 2.50 -5.02 -6.70
C THR A 124 2.20 -6.50 -6.83
N GLN A 125 1.05 -6.97 -6.33
CA GLN A 125 0.66 -8.38 -6.40
C GLN A 125 0.32 -8.81 -7.83
N TRP A 126 -0.40 -7.98 -8.59
CA TRP A 126 -0.78 -8.29 -9.96
C TRP A 126 0.44 -8.40 -10.89
N LEU A 127 1.43 -7.50 -10.72
CA LEU A 127 2.70 -7.60 -11.42
C LEU A 127 3.50 -8.83 -10.99
N GLY A 128 3.54 -9.12 -9.68
CA GLY A 128 4.17 -10.31 -9.15
C GLY A 128 3.62 -11.58 -9.79
N GLU A 129 2.29 -11.75 -9.84
CA GLU A 129 1.64 -12.90 -10.50
C GLU A 129 1.97 -12.95 -12.00
N ALA A 130 1.99 -11.81 -12.69
CA ALA A 130 2.37 -11.74 -14.10
C ALA A 130 3.80 -12.24 -14.36
N ILE A 131 4.73 -11.93 -13.46
CA ILE A 131 6.13 -12.37 -13.54
C ILE A 131 6.24 -13.86 -13.17
N GLN A 132 5.57 -14.33 -12.12
CA GLN A 132 5.56 -15.76 -11.74
C GLN A 132 5.06 -16.64 -12.88
N ARG A 133 4.03 -16.19 -13.61
CA ARG A 133 3.49 -16.90 -14.77
C ARG A 133 4.49 -17.10 -15.90
N SER A 134 5.56 -16.30 -15.96
CA SER A 134 6.67 -16.47 -16.91
C SER A 134 7.72 -17.50 -16.47
N GLY A 135 7.56 -18.11 -15.31
CA GLY A 135 8.53 -19.04 -14.72
C GLY A 135 9.70 -18.36 -14.00
N ARG A 136 9.72 -17.02 -13.95
CA ARG A 136 10.73 -16.25 -13.22
C ARG A 136 10.44 -16.23 -11.73
N SER A 137 11.49 -16.34 -10.93
CA SER A 137 11.44 -16.17 -9.48
C SER A 137 11.23 -14.70 -9.14
N VAL A 138 10.24 -14.41 -8.29
CA VAL A 138 9.92 -13.04 -7.89
C VAL A 138 9.69 -12.93 -6.39
N LEU A 139 10.33 -11.94 -5.79
CA LEU A 139 10.00 -11.46 -4.46
C LEU A 139 8.88 -10.43 -4.57
N ILE A 140 7.78 -10.64 -3.87
CA ILE A 140 6.71 -9.66 -3.71
C ILE A 140 6.75 -9.22 -2.25
N GLY A 141 7.11 -7.96 -2.00
CA GLY A 141 7.36 -7.51 -0.63
C GLY A 141 7.40 -6.00 -0.45
N GLY A 142 8.09 -5.58 0.62
CA GLY A 142 8.20 -4.18 1.04
C GLY A 142 7.23 -3.87 2.16
N ASN A 143 6.27 -2.98 1.92
CA ASN A 143 5.22 -2.58 2.87
C ASN A 143 4.10 -3.63 3.03
N ILE A 144 4.15 -4.73 2.26
CA ILE A 144 3.18 -5.83 2.31
C ILE A 144 3.91 -7.17 2.33
N GLY A 145 3.18 -8.22 2.70
CA GLY A 145 3.71 -9.58 2.71
C GLY A 145 4.67 -9.81 3.87
N GLN A 146 5.61 -10.72 3.66
CA GLN A 146 6.68 -10.98 4.63
C GLN A 146 7.76 -9.89 4.56
N PRO A 147 8.44 -9.58 5.69
CA PRO A 147 9.60 -8.70 5.68
C PRO A 147 10.66 -9.15 4.66
N VAL A 148 11.24 -8.21 3.91
CA VAL A 148 12.18 -8.53 2.83
C VAL A 148 13.46 -9.20 3.34
N LEU A 149 13.88 -8.88 4.56
CA LEU A 149 15.09 -9.44 5.16
C LEU A 149 14.93 -10.89 5.62
N ASP A 150 13.71 -11.38 5.85
CA ASP A 150 13.47 -12.80 6.19
C ASP A 150 13.76 -13.74 5.00
N VAL A 151 13.80 -13.17 3.79
CA VAL A 151 14.06 -13.92 2.55
C VAL A 151 15.23 -13.33 1.76
N ALA A 152 16.07 -12.51 2.39
CA ALA A 152 17.19 -11.85 1.72
C ALA A 152 18.24 -12.84 1.18
N ASP A 153 18.39 -14.00 1.82
CA ASP A 153 19.33 -15.04 1.38
C ASP A 153 18.76 -15.93 0.24
N GLN A 154 17.50 -15.71 -0.16
CA GLN A 154 16.90 -16.39 -1.31
C GLN A 154 17.22 -15.65 -2.62
N MET A 155 17.43 -16.40 -3.69
CA MET A 155 17.68 -15.84 -5.01
C MET A 155 16.37 -15.55 -5.73
N PHE A 156 16.20 -14.31 -6.19
CA PHE A 156 15.08 -13.89 -7.02
C PHE A 156 15.54 -13.15 -8.28
N ASP A 157 14.90 -13.41 -9.42
CA ASP A 157 15.16 -12.72 -10.68
C ASP A 157 14.65 -11.27 -10.61
N VAL A 158 13.53 -11.05 -9.91
CA VAL A 158 12.89 -9.74 -9.75
C VAL A 158 12.42 -9.54 -8.31
N ALA A 159 12.62 -8.35 -7.76
CA ALA A 159 11.95 -7.88 -6.55
C ALA A 159 10.91 -6.82 -6.92
N VAL A 160 9.63 -7.11 -6.64
CA VAL A 160 8.51 -6.17 -6.77
C VAL A 160 8.17 -5.65 -5.39
N LEU A 161 8.62 -4.41 -5.12
CA LEU A 161 8.56 -3.79 -3.82
C LEU A 161 7.46 -2.73 -3.76
N GLU A 162 6.46 -2.93 -2.91
CA GLU A 162 5.58 -1.86 -2.47
C GLU A 162 6.32 -1.00 -1.45
N LEU A 163 6.41 0.31 -1.68
CA LEU A 163 7.06 1.23 -0.75
C LEU A 163 6.07 2.30 -0.25
N SER A 164 5.97 2.43 1.07
CA SER A 164 5.25 3.55 1.71
C SER A 164 6.06 4.84 1.61
N SER A 165 5.42 6.00 1.82
CA SER A 165 6.14 7.27 1.90
C SER A 165 7.13 7.29 3.07
N PHE A 166 6.77 6.65 4.19
CA PHE A 166 7.64 6.56 5.37
C PHE A 166 8.92 5.76 5.10
N GLN A 167 8.82 4.64 4.38
CA GLN A 167 10.01 3.88 3.97
C GLN A 167 10.87 4.69 2.99
N LEU A 168 10.25 5.39 2.04
CA LEU A 168 10.98 6.21 1.07
C LEU A 168 11.78 7.34 1.72
N GLU A 169 11.31 7.92 2.82
CA GLU A 169 12.07 8.92 3.59
C GLU A 169 13.38 8.38 4.17
N LEU A 170 13.41 7.10 4.53
CA LEU A 170 14.59 6.42 5.07
C LEU A 170 15.59 6.00 3.99
N LEU A 171 15.17 5.92 2.73
CA LEU A 171 16.01 5.46 1.63
C LEU A 171 16.77 6.61 1.00
N PRO A 172 18.12 6.61 0.97
CA PRO A 172 18.88 7.61 0.23
C PRO A 172 18.66 7.51 -1.28
N SER A 173 18.56 6.27 -1.79
CA SER A 173 18.22 5.95 -3.17
C SER A 173 17.55 4.59 -3.21
N VAL A 174 16.55 4.43 -4.08
CA VAL A 174 15.91 3.12 -4.33
C VAL A 174 16.69 2.32 -5.37
N GLY A 175 17.33 2.99 -6.33
CA GLY A 175 18.15 2.30 -7.35
C GLY A 175 17.36 1.37 -8.29
N ALA A 176 16.04 1.54 -8.40
CA ALA A 176 15.17 0.61 -9.11
C ALA A 176 15.43 0.56 -10.62
N ASP A 177 15.26 -0.61 -11.25
CA ASP A 177 15.21 -0.72 -12.71
C ASP A 177 14.01 0.03 -13.27
N ILE A 178 12.87 -0.06 -12.56
CA ILE A 178 11.73 0.82 -12.80
C ILE A 178 11.02 1.20 -11.51
N ALA A 179 10.65 2.47 -11.39
CA ALA A 179 9.90 3.02 -10.28
C ALA A 179 8.60 3.69 -10.74
N THR A 180 7.56 3.67 -9.91
CA THR A 180 6.30 4.37 -10.21
C THR A 180 5.62 4.99 -9.00
N ILE A 181 5.02 6.16 -9.21
CA ILE A 181 3.96 6.70 -8.35
C ILE A 181 2.63 6.55 -9.11
N LEU A 182 1.72 5.72 -8.58
CA LEU A 182 0.44 5.42 -9.23
C LEU A 182 -0.54 6.60 -9.22
N ASN A 183 -0.59 7.29 -8.09
CA ASN A 183 -1.46 8.44 -7.80
C ASN A 183 -1.04 9.08 -6.48
N VAL A 184 -1.39 10.36 -6.27
CA VAL A 184 -1.20 11.11 -5.04
C VAL A 184 -2.52 11.81 -4.67
N SER A 185 -3.13 11.35 -3.59
CA SER A 185 -4.29 11.97 -2.93
C SER A 185 -4.01 12.12 -1.44
N GLU A 186 -4.77 12.98 -0.75
CA GLU A 186 -4.64 13.19 0.70
C GLU A 186 -4.72 11.88 1.48
N ASP A 187 -3.70 11.66 2.31
CA ASP A 187 -3.54 10.54 3.24
C ASP A 187 -2.41 10.89 4.22
N HIS A 188 -2.43 10.34 5.43
CA HIS A 188 -1.38 10.55 6.44
C HIS A 188 -1.10 12.02 6.84
N MET A 189 -2.13 12.87 6.91
CA MET A 189 -1.99 14.28 7.34
C MET A 189 -1.68 14.42 8.84
N ASP A 190 -1.80 13.34 9.61
CA ASP A 190 -1.28 13.21 10.98
C ASP A 190 0.25 13.19 11.04
N ARG A 191 0.93 12.85 9.93
CA ARG A 191 2.40 12.78 9.83
C ARG A 191 3.03 13.85 8.94
N TYR A 192 2.27 14.40 7.99
CA TYR A 192 2.77 15.41 7.06
C TYR A 192 2.01 16.73 7.22
N ASP A 193 2.74 17.82 7.45
CA ASP A 193 2.19 19.18 7.57
C ASP A 193 1.53 19.69 6.28
N SER A 194 1.76 19.01 5.14
CA SER A 194 1.17 19.39 3.85
C SER A 194 1.23 18.26 2.82
N MET A 195 0.31 18.35 1.84
CA MET A 195 0.34 17.51 0.64
C MET A 195 1.66 17.62 -0.15
N ALA A 196 2.30 18.78 -0.15
CA ALA A 196 3.59 18.97 -0.82
C ALA A 196 4.71 18.13 -0.16
N ARG A 197 4.77 18.06 1.17
CA ARG A 197 5.71 17.21 1.90
C ARG A 197 5.44 15.72 1.64
N TYR A 198 4.18 15.32 1.63
CA TYR A 198 3.79 13.94 1.32
C TYR A 198 4.17 13.54 -0.11
N GLN A 199 3.93 14.43 -1.09
CA GLN A 199 4.36 14.22 -2.47
C GLN A 199 5.89 14.11 -2.58
N GLN A 200 6.63 15.01 -1.94
CA GLN A 200 8.10 14.98 -1.93
C GLN A 200 8.64 13.66 -1.37
N ALA A 201 8.05 13.14 -0.29
CA ALA A 201 8.41 11.83 0.25
C ALA A 201 8.23 10.70 -0.79
N LYS A 202 7.13 10.70 -1.55
CA LYS A 202 6.91 9.71 -2.63
C LYS A 202 7.84 9.88 -3.82
N GLN A 203 8.17 11.11 -4.20
CA GLN A 203 9.07 11.42 -5.32
C GLN A 203 10.46 10.82 -5.16
N ARG A 204 10.89 10.55 -3.92
CA ARG A 204 12.13 9.82 -3.61
C ARG A 204 12.19 8.43 -4.24
N ILE A 205 11.05 7.82 -4.61
CA ILE A 205 11.04 6.52 -5.29
C ILE A 205 11.81 6.53 -6.61
N TYR A 206 11.91 7.69 -7.26
CA TYR A 206 12.64 7.84 -8.51
C TYR A 206 14.15 8.06 -8.31
N PHE A 207 14.62 8.22 -7.07
CA PHE A 207 16.04 8.47 -6.79
C PHE A 207 16.89 7.25 -7.13
N GLY A 208 17.75 7.39 -8.15
CA GLY A 208 18.58 6.32 -8.69
C GLY A 208 17.84 5.36 -9.63
N ALA A 209 16.56 5.63 -9.96
CA ALA A 209 15.80 4.77 -10.86
C ALA A 209 16.31 4.87 -12.30
N LYS A 210 16.45 3.73 -12.99
CA LYS A 210 16.84 3.67 -14.41
C LYS A 210 15.69 4.08 -15.33
N GLN A 211 14.46 3.79 -14.91
CA GLN A 211 13.23 4.17 -15.59
C GLN A 211 12.16 4.64 -14.59
N ALA A 212 11.42 5.68 -14.98
CA ALA A 212 10.28 6.19 -14.24
C ALA A 212 8.98 5.96 -15.02
N LEU A 213 7.93 5.50 -14.32
CA LEU A 213 6.57 5.40 -14.83
C LEU A 213 5.65 6.29 -14.01
N PHE A 214 4.86 7.14 -14.65
CA PHE A 214 3.92 8.02 -13.97
C PHE A 214 2.53 8.04 -14.61
N ASN A 215 1.55 8.53 -13.86
CA ASN A 215 0.17 8.68 -14.30
C ASN A 215 -0.02 10.06 -14.94
N ARG A 216 -0.27 10.14 -16.26
CA ARG A 216 -0.44 11.45 -16.93
C ARG A 216 -1.68 12.23 -16.49
N GLN A 217 -2.63 11.56 -15.83
CA GLN A 217 -3.83 12.23 -15.30
C GLN A 217 -3.60 12.81 -13.91
N ASP A 218 -2.46 12.53 -13.29
CA ASP A 218 -2.10 13.02 -11.96
C ASP A 218 -0.71 13.67 -12.01
N LEU A 219 -0.71 15.00 -12.13
CA LEU A 219 0.49 15.81 -12.26
C LEU A 219 1.44 15.64 -11.06
N LEU A 220 0.94 15.26 -9.88
CA LEU A 220 1.76 15.07 -8.69
C LEU A 220 2.67 13.83 -8.80
N THR A 221 2.36 12.92 -9.71
CA THR A 221 3.15 11.70 -9.99
C THR A 221 4.30 11.93 -10.97
N GLN A 222 4.30 13.06 -11.69
CA GLN A 222 5.29 13.35 -12.72
C GLN A 222 6.71 13.33 -12.14
N PRO A 223 7.65 12.60 -12.74
CA PRO A 223 8.97 12.39 -12.17
C PRO A 223 9.86 13.62 -12.35
N LEU A 224 10.56 14.01 -11.29
CA LEU A 224 11.63 15.02 -11.33
C LEU A 224 12.98 14.30 -11.47
N VAL A 225 13.28 13.80 -12.67
CA VAL A 225 14.45 12.97 -12.96
C VAL A 225 15.41 13.60 -13.97
N ALA A 226 16.66 13.18 -13.95
CA ALA A 226 17.67 13.63 -14.90
C ALA A 226 17.31 13.21 -16.35
N PRO A 227 17.78 13.95 -17.38
CA PRO A 227 17.41 13.69 -18.78
C PRO A 227 17.75 12.30 -19.33
N ASN A 228 18.70 11.60 -18.70
CA ASN A 228 19.13 10.26 -19.09
C ASN A 228 18.24 9.14 -18.51
N VAL A 229 17.34 9.45 -17.56
CA VAL A 229 16.38 8.49 -17.02
C VAL A 229 15.27 8.28 -18.05
N LYS A 230 14.98 7.02 -18.38
CA LYS A 230 13.86 6.70 -19.29
C LYS A 230 12.55 7.05 -18.61
N VAL A 231 11.65 7.72 -19.32
CA VAL A 231 10.32 8.06 -18.79
C VAL A 231 9.24 7.41 -19.64
N ALA A 232 8.37 6.65 -18.98
CA ALA A 232 7.15 6.08 -19.54
C ALA A 232 5.93 6.62 -18.78
N SER A 233 4.74 6.46 -19.34
CA SER A 233 3.53 6.93 -18.67
C SER A 233 2.29 6.14 -19.04
N PHE A 234 1.29 6.19 -18.16
CA PHE A 234 -0.03 5.62 -18.38
C PHE A 234 -1.13 6.64 -18.11
N ALA A 235 -2.29 6.46 -18.74
CA ALA A 235 -3.50 7.25 -18.49
C ALA A 235 -4.74 6.54 -19.04
N LEU A 236 -5.92 6.90 -18.57
CA LEU A 236 -7.21 6.44 -19.11
C LEU A 236 -7.65 7.25 -20.34
N THR A 237 -6.69 7.78 -21.09
CA THR A 237 -6.89 8.57 -22.31
C THR A 237 -6.12 7.93 -23.45
N ARG A 238 -6.38 8.42 -24.67
CA ARG A 238 -5.66 7.98 -25.86
C ARG A 238 -4.15 8.18 -25.70
N PRO A 239 -3.32 7.13 -25.87
CA PRO A 239 -1.87 7.25 -25.79
C PRO A 239 -1.27 7.78 -27.10
N ASP A 240 -0.13 8.47 -26.97
CA ASP A 240 0.80 8.72 -28.07
C ASP A 240 1.84 7.58 -28.17
N LEU A 241 2.76 7.65 -29.13
CA LEU A 241 3.86 6.70 -29.29
C LEU A 241 4.60 6.45 -27.97
N LYS A 242 4.82 5.17 -27.65
CA LYS A 242 5.50 4.70 -26.42
C LYS A 242 4.76 5.03 -25.12
N GLN A 243 3.52 5.51 -25.18
CA GLN A 243 2.68 5.73 -24.01
C GLN A 243 1.68 4.58 -23.84
N TYR A 244 1.33 4.29 -22.59
CA TYR A 244 0.26 3.36 -22.26
C TYR A 244 -1.04 4.14 -22.12
N GLY A 245 -2.14 3.59 -22.64
CA GLY A 245 -3.44 4.24 -22.54
C GLY A 245 -4.58 3.40 -23.09
N LEU A 246 -5.68 4.07 -23.44
CA LEU A 246 -6.87 3.44 -23.99
C LEU A 246 -7.06 3.78 -25.47
N LEU A 247 -7.35 2.77 -26.29
CA LEU A 247 -7.75 2.96 -27.68
C LEU A 247 -9.19 2.47 -27.87
N GLU A 248 -10.02 3.30 -28.48
CA GLU A 248 -11.32 2.88 -28.97
C GLU A 248 -11.14 2.07 -30.25
N THR A 249 -11.73 0.88 -30.27
CA THR A 249 -11.75 -0.03 -31.42
C THR A 249 -13.19 -0.36 -31.77
N PRO A 250 -13.48 -0.88 -32.98
CA PRO A 250 -14.84 -1.36 -33.32
C PRO A 250 -15.38 -2.42 -32.35
N SER A 251 -14.49 -3.18 -31.70
CA SER A 251 -14.82 -4.19 -30.68
C SER A 251 -14.89 -3.65 -29.23
N GLY A 252 -14.77 -2.33 -29.04
CA GLY A 252 -14.78 -1.66 -27.74
C GLY A 252 -13.43 -1.09 -27.32
N THR A 253 -13.36 -0.58 -26.09
CA THR A 253 -12.15 0.06 -25.54
C THR A 253 -11.09 -0.98 -25.20
N CYS A 254 -9.84 -0.76 -25.63
CA CYS A 254 -8.69 -1.62 -25.35
C CYS A 254 -7.60 -0.91 -24.56
N LEU A 255 -6.92 -1.63 -23.67
CA LEU A 255 -5.58 -1.28 -23.21
C LEU A 255 -4.64 -1.25 -24.42
N ALA A 256 -3.75 -0.26 -24.47
CA ALA A 256 -2.90 -0.02 -25.63
C ALA A 256 -1.51 0.51 -25.27
N LEU A 257 -0.57 0.30 -26.20
CA LEU A 257 0.74 0.93 -26.23
C LEU A 257 0.90 1.68 -27.56
N GLY A 258 0.90 3.01 -27.51
CA GLY A 258 0.81 3.84 -28.73
C GLY A 258 -0.41 3.46 -29.57
N LEU A 259 -0.19 3.11 -30.83
CA LEU A 259 -1.27 2.72 -31.75
C LEU A 259 -1.65 1.24 -31.67
N ASN A 260 -0.94 0.45 -30.86
CA ASN A 260 -1.17 -0.99 -30.76
C ASN A 260 -2.21 -1.27 -29.67
N ALA A 261 -3.40 -1.71 -30.07
CA ALA A 261 -4.40 -2.25 -29.16
C ALA A 261 -3.98 -3.66 -28.69
N LEU A 262 -4.06 -3.92 -27.38
CA LEU A 262 -3.47 -5.11 -26.75
C LEU A 262 -4.50 -6.02 -26.06
N LEU A 263 -5.41 -5.42 -25.30
CA LEU A 263 -6.37 -6.18 -24.49
C LEU A 263 -7.67 -5.39 -24.33
N PRO A 264 -8.83 -5.92 -24.74
CA PRO A 264 -10.12 -5.30 -24.42
C PRO A 264 -10.30 -5.10 -22.92
N THR A 265 -10.79 -3.94 -22.48
CA THR A 265 -11.01 -3.69 -21.04
C THR A 265 -12.12 -4.57 -20.45
N SER A 266 -13.04 -5.05 -21.30
CA SER A 266 -14.14 -5.95 -20.93
C SER A 266 -13.69 -7.34 -20.50
N VAL A 267 -12.45 -7.75 -20.82
CA VAL A 267 -11.91 -9.07 -20.42
C VAL A 267 -11.02 -9.01 -19.19
N LEU A 268 -10.86 -7.83 -18.58
CA LEU A 268 -10.13 -7.70 -17.31
C LEU A 268 -10.91 -8.41 -16.21
N ALA A 269 -10.23 -9.22 -15.40
CA ALA A 269 -10.85 -9.87 -14.25
C ALA A 269 -11.36 -8.86 -13.22
N LEU A 270 -10.63 -7.76 -13.05
CA LEU A 270 -11.01 -6.68 -12.15
C LEU A 270 -11.78 -5.59 -12.90
N PRO A 271 -13.09 -5.43 -12.63
CA PRO A 271 -13.87 -4.36 -13.24
C PRO A 271 -13.51 -2.99 -12.65
N GLY A 272 -13.93 -1.94 -13.34
CA GLY A 272 -13.87 -0.57 -12.83
C GLY A 272 -12.71 0.25 -13.40
N ARG A 273 -12.97 1.56 -13.53
CA ARG A 273 -12.07 2.52 -14.18
C ARG A 273 -10.69 2.62 -13.51
N HIS A 274 -10.63 2.52 -12.19
CA HIS A 274 -9.37 2.53 -11.45
C HIS A 274 -8.55 1.25 -11.69
N ASN A 275 -9.19 0.10 -11.85
CA ASN A 275 -8.50 -1.16 -12.16
C ASN A 275 -7.98 -1.21 -13.60
N ILE A 276 -8.66 -0.53 -14.54
CA ILE A 276 -8.11 -0.29 -15.88
C ILE A 276 -6.80 0.52 -15.79
N ALA A 277 -6.74 1.56 -14.95
CA ALA A 277 -5.51 2.33 -14.75
C ALA A 277 -4.40 1.47 -14.11
N ASN A 278 -4.76 0.65 -13.11
CA ASN A 278 -3.84 -0.31 -12.50
C ASN A 278 -3.31 -1.32 -13.52
N ALA A 279 -4.16 -1.83 -14.42
CA ALA A 279 -3.78 -2.76 -15.48
C ALA A 279 -2.79 -2.12 -16.47
N LEU A 280 -2.97 -0.84 -16.82
CA LEU A 280 -2.01 -0.09 -17.63
C LEU A 280 -0.66 0.06 -16.92
N ALA A 281 -0.67 0.33 -15.61
CA ALA A 281 0.55 0.39 -14.82
C ALA A 281 1.27 -0.97 -14.76
N VAL A 282 0.55 -2.05 -14.47
CA VAL A 282 1.08 -3.43 -14.48
C VAL A 282 1.70 -3.76 -15.83
N LEU A 283 1.01 -3.45 -16.92
CA LEU A 283 1.49 -3.67 -18.28
C LEU A 283 2.82 -2.94 -18.53
N ALA A 284 2.88 -1.65 -18.18
CA ALA A 284 4.06 -0.83 -18.38
C ALA A 284 5.26 -1.27 -17.51
N LEU A 285 5.02 -1.65 -16.26
CA LEU A 285 6.03 -2.16 -15.35
C LEU A 285 6.59 -3.52 -15.83
N ALA A 286 5.70 -4.43 -16.24
CA ALA A 286 6.06 -5.74 -16.76
C ALA A 286 6.93 -5.63 -18.03
N ASP A 287 6.59 -4.71 -18.93
CA ASP A 287 7.38 -4.46 -20.14
C ASP A 287 8.78 -3.92 -19.83
N ALA A 288 8.91 -3.07 -18.81
CA ALA A 288 10.21 -2.50 -18.42
C ALA A 288 11.17 -3.54 -17.83
N VAL A 289 10.64 -4.56 -17.14
CA VAL A 289 11.43 -5.73 -16.69
C VAL A 289 11.45 -6.88 -17.70
N GLN A 290 11.04 -6.60 -18.95
CA GLN A 290 11.09 -7.55 -20.05
C GLN A 290 10.31 -8.85 -19.79
N ASN A 291 9.21 -8.77 -19.03
CA ASN A 291 8.30 -9.91 -18.86
C ASN A 291 7.61 -10.24 -20.20
N PRO A 292 7.52 -11.51 -20.62
CA PRO A 292 6.85 -11.86 -21.86
C PRO A 292 5.39 -11.40 -21.84
N ARG A 293 5.00 -10.67 -22.89
CA ARG A 293 3.71 -9.98 -22.96
C ARG A 293 2.52 -10.93 -22.76
N GLU A 294 2.61 -12.14 -23.28
CA GLU A 294 1.55 -13.15 -23.15
C GLU A 294 1.21 -13.48 -21.69
N HIS A 295 2.21 -13.61 -20.82
CA HIS A 295 2.01 -13.89 -19.40
C HIS A 295 1.42 -12.68 -18.67
N THR A 296 1.86 -11.47 -19.02
CA THR A 296 1.25 -10.23 -18.52
C THR A 296 -0.23 -10.16 -18.90
N LEU A 297 -0.57 -10.37 -20.18
CA LEU A 297 -1.96 -10.34 -20.63
C LEU A 297 -2.80 -11.46 -20.02
N ALA A 298 -2.22 -12.64 -19.79
CA ALA A 298 -2.89 -13.72 -19.08
C ALA A 298 -3.17 -13.37 -17.60
N ALA A 299 -2.23 -12.73 -16.91
CA ALA A 299 -2.45 -12.24 -15.55
C ALA A 299 -3.54 -11.17 -15.50
N LEU A 300 -3.56 -10.24 -16.47
CA LEU A 300 -4.60 -9.21 -16.56
C LEU A 300 -6.02 -9.79 -16.69
N ARG A 301 -6.16 -10.95 -17.33
CA ARG A 301 -7.45 -11.66 -17.50
C ARG A 301 -7.88 -12.48 -16.29
N ASN A 302 -6.96 -12.87 -15.40
CA ASN A 302 -7.21 -13.90 -14.39
C ASN A 302 -7.03 -13.42 -12.95
N PHE A 303 -6.43 -12.25 -12.72
CA PHE A 303 -6.18 -11.74 -11.37
C PHE A 303 -7.49 -11.42 -10.64
N SER A 304 -7.78 -12.17 -9.58
CA SER A 304 -9.03 -12.06 -8.82
C SER A 304 -9.07 -10.92 -7.80
N GLY A 305 -8.03 -10.09 -7.74
CA GLY A 305 -7.90 -9.04 -6.73
C GLY A 305 -7.33 -9.55 -5.42
N LEU A 306 -7.35 -8.69 -4.41
CA LEU A 306 -6.83 -8.99 -3.07
C LEU A 306 -7.96 -9.01 -2.04
N PRO A 307 -7.82 -9.81 -0.97
CA PRO A 307 -8.73 -9.74 0.16
C PRO A 307 -8.89 -8.29 0.65
N HIS A 308 -10.11 -7.93 1.03
CA HIS A 308 -10.44 -6.61 1.59
C HIS A 308 -10.24 -5.40 0.66
N ARG A 309 -10.04 -5.61 -0.66
CA ARG A 309 -9.91 -4.53 -1.67
C ARG A 309 -11.02 -4.63 -2.71
N CYS A 310 -12.16 -4.01 -2.42
CA CYS A 310 -13.39 -4.09 -3.21
C CYS A 310 -13.70 -5.56 -3.60
N GLN A 311 -13.52 -6.47 -2.64
CA GLN A 311 -13.62 -7.91 -2.86
C GLN A 311 -15.09 -8.33 -2.85
N LEU A 312 -15.59 -8.89 -3.95
CA LEU A 312 -16.89 -9.54 -3.96
C LEU A 312 -16.82 -10.80 -3.09
N ILE A 313 -17.59 -10.83 -2.02
CA ILE A 313 -17.63 -11.97 -1.09
C ILE A 313 -18.66 -12.99 -1.55
N ARG A 314 -19.88 -12.53 -1.84
CA ARG A 314 -21.01 -13.38 -2.24
C ARG A 314 -22.06 -12.55 -2.98
N GLU A 315 -22.86 -13.22 -3.78
CA GLU A 315 -24.17 -12.73 -4.21
C GLU A 315 -25.25 -13.61 -3.57
N LEU A 316 -26.21 -12.99 -2.88
CA LEU A 316 -27.29 -13.67 -2.17
C LEU A 316 -28.61 -12.93 -2.39
N ALA A 317 -29.64 -13.64 -2.85
CA ALA A 317 -30.95 -13.07 -3.18
C ALA A 317 -30.86 -11.83 -4.11
N GLY A 318 -29.89 -11.82 -5.03
CA GLY A 318 -29.63 -10.72 -5.96
C GLY A 318 -28.92 -9.50 -5.34
N VAL A 319 -28.48 -9.57 -4.08
CA VAL A 319 -27.65 -8.55 -3.43
C VAL A 319 -26.19 -8.97 -3.52
N ARG A 320 -25.32 -8.03 -3.91
CA ARG A 320 -23.86 -8.26 -3.96
C ARG A 320 -23.18 -7.66 -2.74
N TYR A 321 -22.32 -8.44 -2.09
CA TYR A 321 -21.64 -8.04 -0.85
C TYR A 321 -20.16 -7.80 -1.10
N PHE A 322 -19.72 -6.56 -0.91
CA PHE A 322 -18.34 -6.14 -1.17
C PHE A 322 -17.61 -5.76 0.12
N ASN A 323 -16.47 -6.40 0.32
CA ASN A 323 -15.53 -6.12 1.38
C ASN A 323 -14.39 -5.23 0.84
N ASP A 324 -14.44 -3.95 1.19
CA ASP A 324 -13.39 -2.97 0.92
C ASP A 324 -12.82 -2.38 2.23
N SER A 325 -12.64 -3.23 3.25
CA SER A 325 -12.14 -2.80 4.56
C SER A 325 -10.78 -2.08 4.50
N LYS A 326 -9.98 -2.31 3.44
CA LYS A 326 -8.71 -1.62 3.20
C LYS A 326 -8.88 -0.17 2.72
N ALA A 327 -10.09 0.28 2.40
CA ALA A 327 -10.39 1.68 2.12
C ALA A 327 -10.33 2.53 3.39
N THR A 328 -9.11 2.79 3.88
CA THR A 328 -8.85 3.54 5.11
C THR A 328 -8.65 5.05 4.88
N ASN A 329 -8.97 5.55 3.68
CA ASN A 329 -8.92 6.96 3.30
C ASN A 329 -10.07 7.30 2.33
N VAL A 330 -10.37 8.59 2.18
CA VAL A 330 -11.45 9.11 1.31
C VAL A 330 -11.29 8.69 -0.15
N GLY A 331 -10.07 8.78 -0.69
CA GLY A 331 -9.80 8.44 -2.09
C GLY A 331 -10.12 6.98 -2.44
N SER A 332 -9.88 6.06 -1.51
CA SER A 332 -10.21 4.63 -1.68
C SER A 332 -11.73 4.41 -1.76
N THR A 333 -12.49 5.00 -0.85
CA THR A 333 -13.96 4.87 -0.85
C THR A 333 -14.58 5.52 -2.09
N LEU A 334 -14.06 6.66 -2.55
CA LEU A 334 -14.50 7.27 -3.82
C LEU A 334 -14.30 6.34 -5.02
N ALA A 335 -13.16 5.65 -5.08
CA ALA A 335 -12.86 4.70 -6.15
C ALA A 335 -13.80 3.50 -6.14
N ALA A 336 -14.15 2.98 -4.95
CA ALA A 336 -15.11 1.90 -4.78
C ALA A 336 -16.54 2.32 -5.17
N LEU A 337 -17.01 3.48 -4.69
CA LEU A 337 -18.33 4.02 -5.02
C LEU A 337 -18.50 4.25 -6.52
N THR A 338 -17.50 4.87 -7.16
CA THR A 338 -17.53 5.12 -8.61
C THR A 338 -17.43 3.81 -9.41
N GLY A 339 -16.65 2.84 -8.93
CA GLY A 339 -16.46 1.55 -9.59
C GLY A 339 -17.68 0.63 -9.53
N LEU A 340 -18.48 0.74 -8.46
CA LEU A 340 -19.69 -0.07 -8.23
C LEU A 340 -20.99 0.67 -8.58
N ALA A 341 -20.89 1.93 -9.00
CA ALA A 341 -22.04 2.74 -9.41
C ALA A 341 -22.83 2.07 -10.54
N GLN A 342 -24.16 2.13 -10.43
CA GLN A 342 -25.09 1.74 -11.49
C GLN A 342 -25.62 3.03 -12.14
N ALA A 343 -25.65 3.07 -13.48
CA ALA A 343 -25.97 4.30 -14.21
C ALA A 343 -27.44 4.75 -14.05
N ASP A 344 -28.32 3.81 -13.72
CA ASP A 344 -29.77 3.95 -13.72
C ASP A 344 -30.39 4.01 -12.32
N ARG A 345 -29.64 3.70 -11.25
CA ARG A 345 -30.16 3.71 -9.87
C ARG A 345 -29.10 3.91 -8.80
N LYS A 346 -29.52 4.49 -7.67
CA LYS A 346 -28.77 4.44 -6.41
C LYS A 346 -28.98 3.08 -5.76
N ALA A 347 -27.98 2.21 -5.83
CA ALA A 347 -28.07 0.82 -5.38
C ALA A 347 -27.15 0.50 -4.20
N ILE A 348 -26.26 1.42 -3.81
CA ILE A 348 -25.23 1.14 -2.82
C ILE A 348 -25.75 1.40 -1.41
N VAL A 349 -25.70 0.40 -0.54
CA VAL A 349 -25.84 0.54 0.91
C VAL A 349 -24.42 0.54 1.49
N LEU A 350 -23.97 1.71 1.94
CA LEU A 350 -22.59 1.98 2.30
C LEU A 350 -22.39 1.98 3.82
N LEU A 351 -21.31 1.33 4.27
CA LEU A 351 -20.82 1.41 5.65
C LEU A 351 -19.54 2.27 5.70
N LEU A 352 -19.63 3.39 6.42
CA LEU A 352 -18.57 4.35 6.72
C LEU A 352 -18.19 4.30 8.18
N GLY A 353 -16.96 4.70 8.53
CA GLY A 353 -16.62 4.94 9.93
C GLY A 353 -15.35 4.30 10.45
N GLY A 354 -14.95 4.75 11.64
CA GLY A 354 -13.67 4.47 12.28
C GLY A 354 -12.91 5.76 12.61
N GLN A 355 -11.57 5.72 12.50
CA GLN A 355 -10.70 6.89 12.68
C GLN A 355 -10.27 7.53 11.35
N ALA A 356 -10.65 8.78 11.11
CA ALA A 356 -10.42 9.51 9.87
C ALA A 356 -9.02 10.14 9.74
N LYS A 357 -8.17 10.07 10.78
CA LYS A 357 -6.77 10.54 10.75
C LYS A 357 -6.60 12.00 10.28
N GLY A 358 -7.52 12.87 10.65
CA GLY A 358 -7.45 14.29 10.29
C GLY A 358 -7.72 14.61 8.81
N GLN A 359 -8.07 13.64 7.96
CA GLN A 359 -8.37 13.91 6.53
C GLN A 359 -9.66 14.72 6.36
N GLU A 360 -9.78 15.46 5.26
CA GLU A 360 -11.01 16.14 4.85
C GLU A 360 -12.02 15.17 4.22
N LEU A 361 -13.20 15.01 4.84
CA LEU A 361 -14.22 14.04 4.43
C LEU A 361 -15.21 14.59 3.38
N GLY A 362 -15.30 15.91 3.23
CA GLY A 362 -16.20 16.60 2.31
C GLY A 362 -16.24 16.04 0.87
N PRO A 363 -15.11 15.62 0.26
CA PRO A 363 -15.10 15.04 -1.08
C PRO A 363 -15.97 13.79 -1.27
N LEU A 364 -16.36 13.09 -0.19
CA LEU A 364 -17.28 11.95 -0.28
C LEU A 364 -18.73 12.35 -0.58
N ALA A 365 -19.16 13.54 -0.18
CA ALA A 365 -20.57 13.93 -0.20
C ALA A 365 -21.21 13.83 -1.61
N PRO A 366 -20.56 14.30 -2.70
CA PRO A 366 -21.13 14.17 -4.05
C PRO A 366 -21.31 12.72 -4.49
N ALA A 367 -20.34 11.85 -4.19
CA ALA A 367 -20.39 10.44 -4.58
C ALA A 367 -21.43 9.66 -3.76
N ILE A 368 -21.53 9.95 -2.46
CA ILE A 368 -22.59 9.42 -1.60
C ILE A 368 -23.96 9.81 -2.14
N ALA A 369 -24.16 11.10 -2.41
CA ALA A 369 -25.41 11.62 -2.93
C ALA A 369 -25.76 11.02 -4.30
N ALA A 370 -24.78 10.77 -5.16
CA ALA A 370 -25.00 10.24 -6.50
C ALA A 370 -25.34 8.73 -6.52
N HIS A 371 -24.76 7.93 -5.62
CA HIS A 371 -24.75 6.47 -5.78
C HIS A 371 -25.36 5.67 -4.62
N CYS A 372 -25.45 6.25 -3.42
CA CYS A 372 -25.89 5.51 -2.23
C CYS A 372 -27.41 5.56 -2.06
N LYS A 373 -28.01 4.38 -1.89
CA LYS A 373 -29.40 4.17 -1.44
C LYS A 373 -29.52 4.51 0.05
N ALA A 374 -28.55 4.08 0.85
CA ALA A 374 -28.47 4.30 2.29
C ALA A 374 -27.01 4.33 2.75
N VAL A 375 -26.76 5.01 3.87
CA VAL A 375 -25.42 5.12 4.48
C VAL A 375 -25.54 4.87 5.99
N PHE A 376 -24.65 4.05 6.50
CA PHE A 376 -24.47 3.83 7.95
C PHE A 376 -23.08 4.31 8.34
N VAL A 377 -23.00 5.11 9.41
CA VAL A 377 -21.72 5.62 9.95
C VAL A 377 -21.52 5.07 11.35
N TYR A 378 -20.35 4.46 11.61
CA TYR A 378 -19.98 3.90 12.91
C TYR A 378 -18.60 4.38 13.40
N GLY A 379 -18.20 4.01 14.61
CA GLY A 379 -16.85 4.27 15.13
C GLY A 379 -16.63 5.67 15.72
N GLU A 380 -15.37 5.96 16.04
CA GLU A 380 -14.95 7.14 16.81
C GLU A 380 -15.29 8.49 16.13
N ASP A 381 -14.98 8.64 14.84
CA ASP A 381 -15.13 9.91 14.12
C ASP A 381 -16.50 10.10 13.44
N GLN A 382 -17.55 9.44 13.95
CA GLN A 382 -18.92 9.53 13.39
C GLN A 382 -19.40 10.97 13.18
N SER A 383 -19.17 11.84 14.17
CA SER A 383 -19.62 13.24 14.14
C SER A 383 -19.04 14.03 12.97
N ARG A 384 -17.89 13.62 12.41
CA ARG A 384 -17.27 14.29 11.26
C ARG A 384 -18.01 14.03 9.94
N PHE A 385 -18.93 13.06 9.91
CA PHE A 385 -19.73 12.75 8.73
C PHE A 385 -21.08 13.47 8.68
N THR A 386 -21.48 14.23 9.71
CA THR A 386 -22.82 14.87 9.78
C THR A 386 -23.12 15.76 8.57
N ASP A 387 -22.14 16.53 8.13
CA ASP A 387 -22.29 17.42 6.97
C ASP A 387 -22.02 16.71 5.64
N VAL A 388 -21.30 15.59 5.68
CA VAL A 388 -20.88 14.81 4.51
C VAL A 388 -21.99 13.85 4.07
N ALA A 389 -22.68 13.26 5.03
CA ALA A 389 -23.74 12.28 4.85
C ALA A 389 -24.91 12.59 5.82
N PRO A 390 -25.64 13.70 5.60
CA PRO A 390 -26.68 14.17 6.53
C PRO A 390 -27.87 13.23 6.65
N GLN A 391 -28.08 12.36 5.66
CA GLN A 391 -29.14 11.34 5.64
C GLN A 391 -28.65 9.97 6.14
N ALA A 392 -27.43 9.91 6.70
CA ALA A 392 -26.89 8.67 7.21
C ALA A 392 -27.52 8.28 8.56
N THR A 393 -27.55 6.98 8.82
CA THR A 393 -27.88 6.45 10.14
C THR A 393 -26.59 6.24 10.93
N TYR A 394 -26.50 6.88 12.09
CA TYR A 394 -25.34 6.82 12.99
C TYR A 394 -25.57 5.72 14.02
N VAL A 395 -24.58 4.84 14.17
CA VAL A 395 -24.67 3.64 15.02
C VAL A 395 -23.36 3.40 15.75
N GLU A 396 -23.39 2.72 16.89
CA GLU A 396 -22.19 2.56 17.72
C GLU A 396 -21.13 1.70 17.03
N SER A 397 -21.52 0.53 16.48
CA SER A 397 -20.58 -0.44 15.92
C SER A 397 -20.84 -0.79 14.45
N MET A 398 -19.81 -1.33 13.80
CA MET A 398 -19.96 -1.94 12.46
C MET A 398 -21.04 -3.03 12.44
N PHE A 399 -21.22 -3.78 13.53
CA PHE A 399 -22.23 -4.85 13.59
C PHE A 399 -23.66 -4.30 13.65
N ASP A 400 -23.87 -3.16 14.31
CA ASP A 400 -25.17 -2.47 14.31
C ASP A 400 -25.49 -1.96 12.90
N ALA A 401 -24.50 -1.39 12.20
CA ALA A 401 -24.63 -0.97 10.81
C ALA A 401 -25.03 -2.15 9.91
N LEU A 402 -24.38 -3.31 10.07
CA LEU A 402 -24.69 -4.52 9.30
C LEU A 402 -26.09 -5.06 9.56
N ALA A 403 -26.52 -5.09 10.83
CA ALA A 403 -27.86 -5.54 11.19
C ALA A 403 -28.95 -4.68 10.53
N GLN A 404 -28.79 -3.36 10.57
CA GLN A 404 -29.74 -2.44 9.95
C GLN A 404 -29.66 -2.45 8.43
N ALA A 405 -28.46 -2.55 7.85
CA ALA A 405 -28.28 -2.64 6.41
C ALA A 405 -28.94 -3.90 5.83
N LYS A 406 -28.84 -5.04 6.52
CA LYS A 406 -29.52 -6.29 6.13
C LYS A 406 -31.04 -6.12 6.01
N ALA A 407 -31.65 -5.31 6.86
CA ALA A 407 -33.10 -5.12 6.86
C ALA A 407 -33.62 -4.33 5.63
N ILE A 408 -32.75 -3.62 4.90
CA ILE A 408 -33.15 -2.70 3.82
C ILE A 408 -32.59 -3.06 2.43
N VAL A 409 -31.60 -3.94 2.35
CA VAL A 409 -31.05 -4.40 1.06
C VAL A 409 -32.09 -5.23 0.29
N GLN A 410 -32.12 -5.04 -1.01
CA GLN A 410 -33.05 -5.70 -1.94
C GLN A 410 -32.31 -6.14 -3.20
N ALA A 411 -32.92 -7.02 -4.00
CA ALA A 411 -32.32 -7.49 -5.25
C ALA A 411 -31.84 -6.32 -6.15
N GLY A 412 -30.62 -6.46 -6.67
CA GLY A 412 -29.88 -5.45 -7.42
C GLY A 412 -29.06 -4.48 -6.57
N ASP A 413 -29.23 -4.48 -5.24
CA ASP A 413 -28.43 -3.65 -4.34
C ASP A 413 -27.01 -4.19 -4.16
N VAL A 414 -26.14 -3.30 -3.70
CA VAL A 414 -24.76 -3.57 -3.30
C VAL A 414 -24.61 -3.20 -1.83
N LEU A 415 -24.25 -4.16 -0.97
CA LEU A 415 -23.78 -3.85 0.39
C LEU A 415 -22.27 -3.66 0.35
N LEU A 416 -21.79 -2.47 0.70
CA LEU A 416 -20.38 -2.09 0.60
C LEU A 416 -19.82 -1.68 1.95
N LEU A 417 -18.88 -2.47 2.48
CA LEU A 417 -17.97 -2.02 3.53
C LEU A 417 -16.83 -1.25 2.88
N SER A 418 -16.87 0.09 2.92
CA SER A 418 -15.81 0.96 2.41
C SER A 418 -15.64 2.18 3.33
N PRO A 419 -14.95 2.00 4.47
CA PRO A 419 -15.14 2.85 5.65
C PRO A 419 -14.60 4.28 5.54
N ALA A 420 -13.72 4.55 4.57
CA ALA A 420 -12.91 5.76 4.46
C ALA A 420 -11.99 6.04 5.66
N CYS A 421 -11.99 5.20 6.70
CA CYS A 421 -11.29 5.42 7.96
C CYS A 421 -10.46 4.20 8.38
N ALA A 422 -9.43 4.44 9.19
CA ALA A 422 -8.73 3.37 9.92
C ALA A 422 -9.66 2.65 10.89
N SER A 423 -9.25 1.46 11.33
CA SER A 423 -10.07 0.55 12.13
C SER A 423 -9.71 0.49 13.60
N PHE A 424 -8.70 1.24 14.06
CA PHE A 424 -8.03 1.01 15.34
C PHE A 424 -8.90 1.33 16.56
N ASP A 425 -10.01 2.04 16.38
CA ASP A 425 -11.01 2.33 17.40
C ASP A 425 -11.81 1.09 17.82
N GLN A 426 -12.09 0.17 16.87
CA GLN A 426 -12.92 -1.02 17.11
C GLN A 426 -12.22 -2.35 16.82
N PHE A 427 -11.08 -2.33 16.13
CA PHE A 427 -10.38 -3.51 15.64
C PHE A 427 -8.86 -3.34 15.69
N THR A 428 -8.13 -4.44 15.82
CA THR A 428 -6.65 -4.44 15.81
C THR A 428 -6.06 -3.98 14.47
N ASN A 429 -6.75 -4.25 13.35
CA ASN A 429 -6.37 -3.84 12.00
C ASN A 429 -7.54 -3.98 11.01
N PHE A 430 -7.35 -3.49 9.79
CA PHE A 430 -8.38 -3.51 8.76
C PHE A 430 -8.69 -4.94 8.29
N GLU A 431 -7.73 -5.86 8.36
CA GLU A 431 -7.92 -7.27 8.03
C GLU A 431 -8.88 -7.92 9.03
N GLN A 432 -8.77 -7.63 10.33
CA GLN A 432 -9.72 -8.11 11.33
C GLN A 432 -11.12 -7.58 11.05
N ARG A 433 -11.26 -6.26 10.82
CA ARG A 433 -12.55 -5.65 10.45
C ARG A 433 -13.16 -6.33 9.22
N GLY A 434 -12.35 -6.54 8.18
CA GLY A 434 -12.80 -7.17 6.96
C GLY A 434 -13.13 -8.66 7.13
N ARG A 435 -12.38 -9.42 7.94
CA ARG A 435 -12.70 -10.82 8.26
C ARG A 435 -14.02 -10.95 9.02
N GLN A 436 -14.31 -10.01 9.92
CA GLN A 436 -15.59 -9.97 10.64
C GLN A 436 -16.75 -9.71 9.68
N PHE A 437 -16.57 -8.80 8.71
CA PHE A 437 -17.55 -8.59 7.63
C PHE A 437 -17.75 -9.85 6.78
N VAL A 438 -16.67 -10.50 6.34
CA VAL A 438 -16.75 -11.75 5.57
C VAL A 438 -17.50 -12.83 6.33
N THR A 439 -17.14 -13.06 7.59
CA THR A 439 -17.79 -14.04 8.47
C THR A 439 -19.30 -13.75 8.59
N TRP A 440 -19.66 -12.46 8.75
CA TRP A 440 -21.05 -12.05 8.82
C TRP A 440 -21.81 -12.31 7.51
N VAL A 441 -21.20 -12.02 6.35
CA VAL A 441 -21.80 -12.28 5.03
C VAL A 441 -21.97 -13.78 4.77
N GLU A 442 -20.98 -14.59 5.14
CA GLU A 442 -21.01 -16.04 4.99
C GLU A 442 -22.09 -16.69 5.87
N ALA A 443 -22.37 -16.12 7.04
CA ALA A 443 -23.43 -16.56 7.93
C ALA A 443 -24.85 -16.15 7.49
N LEU A 444 -25.01 -15.41 6.39
CA LEU A 444 -26.32 -15.09 5.84
C LEU A 444 -26.96 -16.33 5.20
N ALA A 445 -28.16 -16.68 5.69
CA ALA A 445 -29.00 -17.76 5.19
C ALA A 445 -29.59 -17.43 3.81
#